data_AF-A0A967VZS6-F1
#
_entry.id   AF-A0A967VZS6-F1
#
_cell.length_a   1.000
_cell.length_b   1.000
_cell.length_c   1.000
_cell.angle_alpha   90.00
_cell.angle_beta   90.00
_cell.angle_gamma   90.00
#
_symmetry.space_group_name_H-M   'P 1'
#
loop_
_entity.id
_entity.type
_entity.pdbx_description
1 polymer ?
#
loop_
_entity_poly.entity_id
_entity_poly.type
_entity_poly.pdbx_seq_one_letter_code
_entity_poly.pdbx_strand_id
1 'polypeptide(L)'
;DLVDLKPHVLRYWESQFPPLKPSKNRAGNRVYQRKEIRLIMLVKRLLYTERYTIEGARQKLDELRKGGEYEEATRQTLDGEAIDEIRAELKEILELLRGD
;
A
#
# COMPACT_ATOMS: atom_id res chain seq x y z
N ASP A 1 -4.37 -1.75 10.48
CA ASP A 1 -5.57 -0.90 10.45
C ASP A 1 -5.68 -0.10 9.15
N LEU A 2 -4.68 0.65 8.67
CA LEU A 2 -4.78 1.30 7.33
C LEU A 2 -4.17 0.49 6.16
N VAL A 3 -2.99 -0.10 6.37
CA VAL A 3 -2.25 -0.82 5.31
C VAL A 3 -2.22 -2.33 5.53
N ASP A 4 -2.81 -2.79 6.63
CA ASP A 4 -2.80 -4.19 7.09
C ASP A 4 -1.41 -4.86 7.06
N LEU A 5 -0.41 -4.18 7.64
CA LEU A 5 0.96 -4.67 7.75
C LEU A 5 1.47 -4.56 9.18
N LYS A 6 2.24 -5.57 9.60
CA LYS A 6 2.88 -5.56 10.92
C LYS A 6 3.97 -4.47 10.98
N PRO A 7 4.18 -3.80 12.13
CA PRO A 7 5.15 -2.72 12.25
C PRO A 7 6.59 -3.09 11.85
N HIS A 8 7.03 -4.32 12.11
CA HIS A 8 8.38 -4.76 11.73
C HIS A 8 8.55 -4.92 10.21
N VAL A 9 7.47 -5.23 9.48
CA VAL A 9 7.48 -5.29 8.01
C VAL A 9 7.72 -3.90 7.43
N LEU A 10 7.02 -2.89 7.96
CA LEU A 10 7.23 -1.50 7.54
C LEU A 10 8.66 -1.04 7.82
N ARG A 11 9.22 -1.36 8.99
CA ARG A 11 10.63 -1.07 9.31
C ARG A 11 11.61 -1.76 8.35
N TYR A 12 11.32 -3.00 7.98
CA TYR A 12 12.13 -3.70 6.98
C TYR A 12 12.02 -3.00 5.62
N TRP A 13 10.82 -2.63 5.19
CA TRP A 13 10.60 -1.92 3.92
C TRP A 13 11.28 -0.55 3.87
N GLU A 14 11.35 0.19 4.96
CA GLU A 14 12.15 1.44 5.03
C GLU A 14 13.61 1.22 4.57
N SER A 15 14.18 0.04 4.84
CA SER A 15 15.55 -0.30 4.42
C SER A 15 15.64 -0.75 2.97
N GLN A 16 14.57 -1.31 2.41
CA GLN A 16 14.56 -1.91 1.07
C GLN A 16 14.10 -0.91 0.00
N PHE A 17 13.28 0.08 0.37
CA PHE A 17 12.72 1.07 -0.53
C PHE A 17 13.21 2.46 -0.13
N PRO A 18 14.33 2.97 -0.68
CA PRO A 18 14.91 4.25 -0.30
C PRO A 18 13.95 5.45 -0.29
N PRO A 19 12.93 5.54 -1.16
CA PRO A 19 11.94 6.63 -1.11
C PRO A 19 10.99 6.59 0.10
N LEU A 20 10.90 5.46 0.82
CA LEU A 20 10.08 5.30 2.02
C LEU A 20 10.83 5.83 3.25
N LYS A 21 10.70 7.13 3.53
CA LYS A 21 11.43 7.82 4.61
C LYS A 21 10.48 8.49 5.62
N PRO A 22 9.83 7.73 6.52
CA PRO A 22 8.97 8.33 7.53
C PRO A 22 9.76 9.28 8.44
N SER A 23 9.13 10.38 8.84
CA SER A 23 9.70 11.27 9.85
C SER A 23 9.57 10.66 11.24
N LYS A 24 10.30 11.21 12.22
CA LYS A 24 10.15 10.84 13.63
C LYS A 24 9.49 11.99 14.39
N ASN A 25 8.55 11.67 15.27
CA ASN A 25 8.02 12.65 16.21
C ASN A 25 8.97 12.87 17.40
N ARG A 26 8.60 13.75 18.34
CA ARG A 26 9.42 14.07 19.53
C ARG A 26 9.72 12.85 20.42
N ALA A 27 8.84 11.84 20.42
CA ALA A 27 9.02 10.60 21.16
C ALA A 27 9.80 9.52 20.37
N GLY A 28 10.25 9.82 19.16
CA GLY A 28 10.98 8.88 18.30
C GLY A 28 10.09 7.92 17.49
N ASN A 29 8.76 8.04 17.58
CA ASN A 29 7.83 7.23 16.80
C ASN A 29 7.81 7.68 15.34
N ARG A 30 7.72 6.70 14.43
CA ARG A 30 7.65 6.92 12.99
C ARG A 30 6.28 7.49 12.62
N VAL A 31 6.30 8.55 11.81
CA VAL A 31 5.12 9.19 11.25
C VAL A 31 5.21 9.10 9.74
N TYR A 32 4.28 8.36 9.15
CA TYR A 32 4.16 8.20 7.71
C TYR A 32 3.21 9.27 7.19
N GLN A 33 3.63 10.02 6.18
CA GLN A 33 2.77 10.98 5.51
C GLN A 33 2.02 10.28 4.37
N ARG A 34 1.09 11.00 3.77
CA ARG A 34 0.27 10.48 2.68
C ARG A 34 1.11 9.88 1.54
N LYS A 35 2.23 10.51 1.17
CA LYS A 35 3.13 10.01 0.11
C LYS A 35 3.78 8.66 0.47
N GLU A 36 4.16 8.46 1.74
CA GLU A 36 4.70 7.17 2.18
C GLU A 36 3.61 6.11 2.21
N ILE A 37 2.41 6.44 2.67
CA ILE A 37 1.26 5.51 2.66
C ILE A 37 0.95 5.06 1.23
N ARG A 38 0.92 5.99 0.27
CA ARG A 38 0.75 5.69 -1.15
C ARG A 38 1.79 4.70 -1.67
N LEU A 39 3.06 4.93 -1.35
CA LEU A 39 4.15 4.01 -1.71
C LEU A 39 3.98 2.64 -1.04
N ILE A 40 3.62 2.59 0.25
CA ILE A 40 3.42 1.35 0.98
C ILE A 40 2.30 0.52 0.34
N MET A 41 1.19 1.14 -0.06
CA MET A 41 0.07 0.45 -0.72
C MET A 41 0.50 -0.14 -2.07
N LEU A 42 1.24 0.62 -2.88
CA LEU A 42 1.77 0.12 -4.14
C LEU A 42 2.76 -1.03 -3.95
N VAL A 43 3.68 -0.91 -2.99
CA VAL A 43 4.62 -2.01 -2.65
C VAL A 43 3.85 -3.24 -2.16
N LYS A 44 2.83 -3.07 -1.33
CA LYS A 44 1.99 -4.17 -0.84
C LYS A 44 1.34 -4.92 -2.01
N ARG A 45 0.71 -4.20 -2.94
CA ARG A 45 0.14 -4.80 -4.14
C ARG A 45 1.19 -5.58 -4.95
N LEU A 46 2.35 -4.97 -5.23
CA LEU A 46 3.41 -5.61 -5.99
C LEU A 46 3.87 -6.93 -5.35
N LEU A 47 4.06 -6.95 -4.03
CA LEU A 47 4.59 -8.12 -3.33
C LEU A 47 3.53 -9.19 -3.06
N TYR A 48 2.35 -8.81 -2.59
CA TYR A 48 1.33 -9.75 -2.12
C TYR A 48 0.35 -10.17 -3.22
N THR A 49 -0.02 -9.25 -4.11
CA THR A 49 -0.99 -9.51 -5.18
C THR A 49 -0.28 -9.95 -6.46
N GLU A 50 0.71 -9.18 -6.90
CA GLU A 50 1.43 -9.44 -8.16
C GLU A 50 2.66 -10.36 -7.99
N ARG A 51 2.97 -10.76 -6.75
CA ARG A 51 4.00 -11.75 -6.41
C ARG A 51 5.42 -11.39 -6.86
N TYR A 52 5.73 -10.10 -6.92
CA TYR A 52 7.11 -9.63 -7.10
C TYR A 52 7.98 -10.00 -5.89
N THR A 53 9.27 -10.21 -6.14
CA THR A 53 10.28 -10.18 -5.08
C THR A 53 10.55 -8.73 -4.65
N ILE A 54 11.21 -8.52 -3.50
CA ILE A 54 11.61 -7.17 -3.07
C ILE A 54 12.41 -6.43 -4.15
N GLU A 55 13.37 -7.14 -4.77
CA GLU A 55 14.20 -6.57 -5.82
C GLU A 55 13.40 -6.27 -7.09
N GLY A 56 12.49 -7.17 -7.49
CA GLY A 56 11.60 -6.94 -8.63
C GLY A 56 10.65 -5.76 -8.40
N ALA A 57 10.09 -5.63 -7.20
CA ALA A 57 9.23 -4.50 -6.84
C ALA A 57 10.01 -3.18 -6.87
N ARG A 58 11.26 -3.18 -6.41
CA ARG A 58 12.15 -2.00 -6.48
C ARG A 58 12.40 -1.57 -7.92
N GLN A 59 12.75 -2.52 -8.79
CA GLN A 59 12.95 -2.26 -10.21
C GLN A 59 11.68 -1.71 -10.86
N LYS A 60 10.52 -2.33 -10.59
CA LYS A 60 9.22 -1.89 -11.12
C LYS A 60 8.88 -0.46 -10.67
N LEU A 61 9.13 -0.11 -9.41
CA LEU A 61 8.92 1.25 -8.91
C LEU A 61 9.81 2.28 -9.60
N ASP A 62 11.06 1.93 -9.89
CA ASP A 62 11.99 2.80 -10.59
C ASP A 62 11.59 3.00 -12.07
N GLU A 63 11.11 1.94 -12.73
CA GLU A 63 10.52 2.01 -14.08
C GLU A 63 9.31 2.95 -14.10
N LEU A 64 8.36 2.76 -13.19
CA LEU A 64 7.15 3.59 -13.10
C LEU A 64 7.49 5.07 -12.88
N ARG A 65 8.53 5.37 -12.09
CA ARG A 65 8.98 6.76 -11.89
C ARG A 65 9.63 7.34 -13.13
N LYS A 66 10.51 6.59 -13.80
CA LYS A 66 11.18 7.04 -15.03
C LYS A 66 10.20 7.23 -16.19
N GLY A 67 9.18 6.37 -16.28
CA GLY A 67 8.12 6.46 -17.28
C GLY A 67 7.04 7.51 -16.98
N GLY A 68 7.04 8.13 -15.79
CA GLY A 68 6.00 9.08 -15.40
C GLY A 68 4.66 8.45 -15.03
N GLU A 69 4.59 7.12 -14.94
CA GLU A 69 3.37 6.34 -14.65
C GLU A 69 3.14 6.13 -13.14
N TYR A 70 4.08 6.57 -12.29
CA TYR A 70 4.07 6.32 -10.85
C TYR A 70 2.79 6.82 -10.15
N GLU A 71 2.36 8.05 -10.43
CA GLU A 71 1.16 8.61 -9.79
C GLU A 71 -0.11 7.90 -10.25
N GLU A 72 -0.16 7.49 -11.52
CA GLU A 72 -1.28 6.73 -12.07
C GLU A 72 -1.35 5.32 -11.48
N ALA A 73 -0.24 4.59 -11.45
CA ALA A 73 -0.18 3.26 -10.83
C ALA A 73 -0.55 3.29 -9.34
N THR A 74 -0.14 4.35 -8.65
CA THR A 74 -0.51 4.58 -7.25
C THR A 74 -2.01 4.83 -7.12
N ARG A 75 -2.59 5.70 -7.94
CA ARG A 75 -4.03 5.98 -7.95
C ARG A 75 -4.85 4.72 -8.20
N GLN A 76 -4.52 3.97 -9.25
CA GLN A 76 -5.19 2.71 -9.60
C GLN A 76 -5.14 1.69 -8.46
N THR A 77 -4.03 1.63 -7.73
CA THR A 77 -3.91 0.73 -6.58
C THR A 77 -4.84 1.13 -5.44
N LEU A 78 -4.91 2.43 -5.12
CA LEU A 78 -5.80 2.92 -4.06
C LEU A 78 -7.28 2.78 -4.45
N ASP A 79 -7.62 3.11 -5.68
CA ASP A 79 -8.99 3.00 -6.20
C ASP A 79 -9.44 1.53 -6.23
N GLY A 80 -8.55 0.61 -6.62
CA GLY A 80 -8.81 -0.83 -6.61
C GLY A 80 -9.09 -1.36 -5.20
N GLU A 81 -8.24 -1.02 -4.22
CA GLU A 81 -8.42 -1.42 -2.82
C GLU A 81 -9.73 -0.85 -2.24
N ALA A 82 -10.05 0.42 -2.52
CA ALA A 82 -11.30 1.04 -2.08
C ALA A 82 -12.53 0.36 -2.69
N ILE A 83 -12.48 -0.01 -3.98
CA ILE A 83 -13.56 -0.75 -4.65
C ILE A 83 -13.74 -2.14 -4.02
N ASP A 84 -12.65 -2.83 -3.69
CA ASP A 84 -12.70 -4.15 -3.07
C ASP A 84 -13.27 -4.09 -1.64
N GLU A 85 -12.93 -3.05 -0.87
CA GLU A 85 -13.51 -2.77 0.45
C GLU A 85 -15.01 -2.48 0.35
N ILE A 86 -15.43 -1.56 -0.53
CA ILE A 86 -16.85 -1.28 -0.78
C ILE A 86 -17.60 -2.54 -1.21
N ARG A 87 -16.99 -3.36 -2.08
CA ARG A 87 -17.61 -4.63 -2.52
C ARG A 87 -17.77 -5.61 -1.36
N ALA A 88 -16.81 -5.68 -0.44
CA ALA A 88 -16.89 -6.53 0.74
C ALA A 88 -18.01 -6.06 1.68
N GLU A 89 -18.07 -4.78 2.01
CA GLU A 89 -19.12 -4.19 2.84
C GLU A 89 -20.51 -4.40 2.24
N LEU A 90 -20.67 -4.18 0.92
CA LEU A 90 -21.94 -4.38 0.24
C LEU A 90 -22.38 -5.85 0.26
N LYS A 91 -21.44 -6.80 0.19
CA LYS A 91 -21.76 -8.22 0.35
C LYS A 91 -22.25 -8.54 1.75
N GLU A 92 -21.60 -8.00 2.78
CA GLU A 92 -22.04 -8.18 4.17
C GLU A 92 -23.45 -7.61 4.40
N ILE A 93 -23.73 -6.39 3.89
CA ILE A 93 -25.06 -5.79 3.96
C ILE A 93 -26.09 -6.66 3.21
N LEU A 94 -25.73 -7.17 2.04
CA LEU A 94 -26.61 -8.03 1.25
C LEU A 94 -26.92 -9.35 1.95
N GLU A 95 -25.96 -9.96 2.65
CA GLU A 95 -26.19 -11.14 3.48
C GLU A 95 -27.14 -10.82 4.65
N LEU A 96 -26.94 -9.69 5.34
CA LEU A 96 -27.84 -9.23 6.42
C LEU A 96 -29.28 -9.01 5.93
N LEU A 97 -29.45 -8.45 4.73
CA LEU A 97 -30.76 -8.21 4.13
C LEU A 97 -31.42 -9.48 3.54
N ARG A 98 -30.64 -10.55 3.32
CA ARG A 98 -31.13 -11.84 2.79
C ARG A 98 -31.63 -12.80 3.88
N GLY A 99 -31.51 -12.44 5.16
CA GLY A 99 -32.19 -13.07 6.30
C GLY A 99 -31.25 -13.23 7.51
N ASP A 100 -31.59 -12.91 8.77
CA ASP A 100 -32.86 -12.71 9.53
C ASP A 100 -34.23 -12.69 8.83
#